data_AF-A0A7S2C4X9-F1
#
_entry.id   AF-A0A7S2C4X9-F1
#
_cell.length_a   1.000
_cell.length_b   1.000
_cell.length_c   1.000
_cell.angle_alpha   90.00
_cell.angle_beta   90.00
_cell.angle_gamma   90.00
#
_symmetry.space_group_name_H-M   'P 1'
#
loop_
_entity.id
_entity.type
_entity.pdbx_description
1 polymer ?
#
loop_
_entity_poly.entity_id
_entity_poly.type
_entity_poly.pdbx_seq_one_letter_code
_entity_poly.pdbx_strand_id
1 'polypeptide(L)'
;GRSRSARMELTLALKIRRVVLSATDVSSPFVRLPAQYSELYNKSVRQTCQHCGELPLQPAVCLLCGCLLCAASDCCRSGGDEECCRHAQSHHQGAAAFIIVRRTEVLLVLGRRHCWWGSLYLDQHGEEDRGLRRGRPLNLAPNRLRELTALWQANGLREFLLSNPPHFPHLMLLRQRQQPF
;
A
#
# COMPACT_ATOMS: atom_id res chain seq x y z
N GLY A 1 -37.10 -54.25 11.78
CA GLY A 1 -36.07 -55.30 11.61
C GLY A 1 -35.33 -55.06 10.32
N ARG A 2 -34.01 -55.26 10.34
CA ARG A 2 -32.99 -55.07 9.28
C ARG A 2 -33.48 -54.88 7.82
N SER A 3 -32.88 -53.88 7.18
CA SER A 3 -32.78 -53.65 5.72
C SER A 3 -34.07 -53.29 4.96
N ARG A 4 -34.31 -51.98 4.77
CA ARG A 4 -34.86 -51.30 3.58
C ARG A 4 -35.25 -49.86 3.94
N SER A 5 -34.29 -48.94 3.90
CA SER A 5 -34.58 -47.53 3.61
C SER A 5 -33.32 -46.85 3.05
N ALA A 6 -32.72 -47.48 2.05
CA ALA A 6 -31.87 -46.79 1.11
C ALA A 6 -32.81 -46.07 0.14
N ARG A 7 -33.18 -44.81 0.42
CA ARG A 7 -33.72 -43.91 -0.62
C ARG A 7 -33.83 -42.41 -0.31
N MET A 8 -33.32 -41.90 0.80
CA MET A 8 -33.23 -40.45 0.98
C MET A 8 -31.83 -40.06 1.46
N GLU A 9 -31.21 -39.16 0.69
CA GLU A 9 -29.99 -38.40 1.00
C GLU A 9 -28.63 -39.09 0.73
N LEU A 10 -28.56 -39.89 -0.34
CA LEU A 10 -27.35 -39.85 -1.16
C LEU A 10 -27.42 -38.52 -1.94
N THR A 11 -26.39 -37.67 -1.81
CA THR A 11 -26.14 -36.42 -2.58
C THR A 11 -26.49 -35.08 -1.89
N LEU A 12 -25.77 -34.69 -0.82
CA LEU A 12 -25.36 -33.28 -0.60
C LEU A 12 -24.33 -33.19 0.55
N ALA A 13 -23.05 -33.38 0.22
CA ALA A 13 -22.08 -32.29 0.19
C ALA A 13 -21.45 -31.93 1.56
N LEU A 14 -20.19 -32.36 1.70
CA LEU A 14 -19.08 -31.46 2.03
C LEU A 14 -19.22 -30.65 3.33
N LYS A 15 -19.33 -31.32 4.48
CA LYS A 15 -19.06 -30.66 5.76
C LYS A 15 -17.91 -31.30 6.52
N ILE A 16 -16.76 -30.65 6.32
CA ILE A 16 -15.70 -30.42 7.31
C ILE A 16 -14.87 -31.67 7.63
N ARG A 17 -14.04 -32.08 6.67
CA ARG A 17 -12.80 -32.80 6.97
C ARG A 17 -11.63 -31.83 6.87
N ARG A 18 -10.94 -31.66 8.01
CA ARG A 18 -9.57 -31.16 8.18
C ARG A 18 -8.78 -31.09 6.87
N VAL A 19 -8.58 -29.87 6.39
CA VAL A 19 -7.33 -29.53 5.72
C VAL A 19 -6.75 -28.41 6.57
N VAL A 20 -5.70 -28.74 7.31
CA VAL A 20 -4.70 -27.76 7.71
C VAL A 20 -4.29 -27.11 6.40
N LEU A 21 -4.86 -25.94 6.11
CA LEU A 21 -4.39 -25.11 5.02
C LEU A 21 -3.00 -24.69 5.46
N SER A 22 -2.00 -25.45 4.99
CA SER A 22 -0.65 -24.93 4.84
C SER A 22 -0.81 -23.56 4.22
N ALA A 23 -0.19 -22.56 4.82
CA ALA A 23 0.02 -21.27 4.21
C ALA A 23 0.64 -21.52 2.83
N THR A 24 -0.21 -21.62 1.80
CA THR A 24 0.23 -21.57 0.42
C THR A 24 0.81 -20.18 0.31
N ASP A 25 2.09 -20.11 -0.01
CA ASP A 25 2.86 -18.91 -0.23
C ASP A 25 2.15 -18.07 -1.29
N VAL A 26 1.25 -17.20 -0.83
CA VAL A 26 0.64 -16.19 -1.66
C VAL A 26 1.76 -15.19 -1.91
N SER A 27 2.48 -15.39 -3.00
CA SER A 27 3.55 -14.48 -3.43
C SER A 27 3.01 -13.06 -3.41
N SER A 28 3.48 -12.25 -2.47
CA SER A 28 3.07 -10.86 -2.37
C SER A 28 3.52 -10.13 -3.64
N PRO A 29 2.67 -9.29 -4.26
CA PRO A 29 3.08 -8.45 -5.39
C PRO A 29 4.04 -7.33 -4.96
N PHE A 30 4.26 -7.17 -3.65
CA PHE A 30 5.08 -6.10 -3.10
C PHE A 30 6.50 -6.56 -2.81
N VAL A 31 7.43 -5.62 -2.96
CA VAL A 31 8.84 -5.79 -2.55
C VAL A 31 8.94 -6.06 -1.05
N ARG A 32 10.02 -6.73 -0.66
CA ARG A 32 10.32 -6.92 0.77
C ARG A 32 10.57 -5.58 1.43
N LEU A 33 9.82 -5.31 2.48
CA LEU A 33 9.92 -4.11 3.28
C LEU A 33 10.76 -4.36 4.54
N PRO A 34 11.55 -3.39 5.02
CA PRO A 34 12.23 -3.48 6.30
C PRO A 34 11.25 -3.71 7.45
N ALA A 35 11.68 -4.41 8.50
CA ALA A 35 10.84 -4.64 9.67
C ALA A 35 10.61 -3.35 10.45
N GLN A 36 11.65 -2.52 10.60
CA GLN A 36 11.57 -1.23 11.30
C GLN A 36 11.40 -0.09 10.31
N TYR A 37 10.49 0.84 10.61
CA TYR A 37 10.25 1.99 9.74
C TYR A 37 11.47 2.93 9.65
N SER A 38 12.24 3.03 10.72
CA SER A 38 13.47 3.82 10.79
C SER A 38 14.47 3.43 9.71
N GLU A 39 14.59 2.14 9.38
CA GLU A 39 15.47 1.65 8.31
C GLU A 39 14.99 2.14 6.93
N LEU A 40 13.69 2.00 6.65
CA LEU A 40 13.08 2.50 5.41
C LEU A 40 13.27 4.02 5.29
N TYR A 41 12.97 4.75 6.37
CA TYR A 41 13.08 6.20 6.42
C TYR A 41 14.51 6.67 6.18
N ASN A 42 15.48 6.17 6.96
CA ASN A 42 16.88 6.57 6.89
C ASN A 42 17.51 6.27 5.53
N LYS A 43 17.12 5.15 4.91
CA LYS A 43 17.55 4.82 3.54
C LYS A 43 16.95 5.81 2.53
N SER A 44 15.64 6.02 2.58
CA SER A 44 14.91 6.77 1.57
C SER A 44 15.25 8.27 1.57
N VAL A 45 15.47 8.89 2.74
CA VAL A 45 15.77 10.33 2.83
C VAL A 45 17.20 10.70 2.39
N ARG A 46 18.08 9.72 2.20
CA ARG A 46 19.46 9.90 1.74
C ARG A 46 19.65 9.58 0.25
N GLN A 47 18.62 9.05 -0.38
CA GLN A 47 18.65 8.63 -1.78
C GLN A 47 18.05 9.72 -2.66
N THR A 48 18.62 9.89 -3.85
CA THR A 48 18.16 10.86 -4.85
C THR A 48 17.05 10.25 -5.72
N CYS A 49 16.20 11.12 -6.25
CA CYS A 49 15.19 10.77 -7.23
C CYS A 49 15.85 10.21 -8.50
N GLN A 50 15.34 9.10 -9.01
CA GLN A 50 15.85 8.50 -10.25
C GLN A 50 15.55 9.35 -11.50
N HIS A 51 14.60 10.28 -11.43
CA HIS A 51 14.21 11.13 -12.55
C HIS A 51 14.95 12.47 -12.58
N CYS A 52 14.93 13.25 -11.49
CA CYS A 52 15.58 14.57 -11.46
C CYS A 52 16.99 14.57 -10.84
N GLY A 53 17.42 13.50 -10.18
CA GLY A 53 18.71 13.43 -9.49
C GLY A 53 18.79 14.22 -8.17
N GLU A 54 17.74 14.94 -7.78
CA GLU A 54 17.69 15.70 -6.53
C GLU A 54 17.20 14.85 -5.34
N LEU A 55 17.46 15.31 -4.12
CA LEU A 55 16.88 14.70 -2.90
C LEU A 55 15.39 15.05 -2.81
N PRO A 56 14.47 14.07 -2.85
CA PRO A 56 13.04 14.35 -2.79
C PRO A 56 12.64 15.04 -1.48
N LEU A 57 11.90 16.15 -1.58
CA LEU A 57 11.30 16.77 -0.39
C LEU A 57 10.31 15.81 0.29
N GLN A 58 9.50 15.11 -0.50
CA GLN A 58 8.62 14.04 -0.03
C GLN A 58 8.99 12.76 -0.79
N PRO A 59 9.89 11.93 -0.26
CA PRO A 59 10.27 10.69 -0.91
C PRO A 59 9.09 9.71 -0.93
N ALA A 60 8.86 9.09 -2.09
CA ALA A 60 7.91 8.02 -2.27
C ALA A 60 8.63 6.75 -2.72
N VAL A 61 8.33 5.62 -2.08
CA VAL A 61 8.86 4.30 -2.48
C VAL A 61 7.74 3.50 -3.12
N CYS A 62 7.92 3.08 -4.38
CA CYS A 62 6.97 2.19 -5.04
C CYS A 62 7.02 0.80 -4.41
N LEU A 63 5.87 0.30 -3.96
CA LEU A 63 5.78 -1.02 -3.33
C LEU A 63 5.93 -2.17 -4.32
N LEU A 64 5.76 -1.94 -5.63
CA LEU A 64 5.85 -3.00 -6.64
C LEU A 64 7.28 -3.23 -7.13
N CYS A 65 8.08 -2.17 -7.25
CA CYS A 65 9.45 -2.25 -7.78
C CYS A 65 10.54 -1.67 -6.88
N GLY A 66 10.19 -0.98 -5.80
CA GLY A 66 11.15 -0.36 -4.87
C GLY A 66 11.77 0.96 -5.36
N CYS A 67 11.38 1.49 -6.53
CA CYS A 67 11.88 2.77 -7.03
C CYS A 67 11.55 3.93 -6.07
N LEU A 68 12.52 4.84 -5.88
CA LEU A 68 12.36 6.07 -5.12
C LEU A 68 12.03 7.24 -6.06
N LEU A 69 10.97 7.97 -5.72
CA LEU A 69 10.36 9.02 -6.53
C LEU A 69 10.13 10.29 -5.69
N CYS A 70 9.96 11.42 -6.36
CA CYS A 70 9.47 12.65 -5.78
C CYS A 70 7.93 12.67 -5.75
N ALA A 71 7.34 12.54 -4.57
CA ALA A 71 5.92 12.83 -4.39
C ALA A 71 5.69 14.32 -4.10
N ALA A 72 4.51 14.84 -4.46
CA ALA A 72 4.01 16.15 -3.98
C ALA A 72 5.04 17.30 -4.08
N SER A 73 5.82 17.32 -5.16
CA SER A 73 6.82 18.36 -5.43
C SER A 73 6.86 18.70 -6.91
N ASP A 74 7.07 19.99 -7.22
CA ASP A 74 7.01 20.49 -8.60
C ASP A 74 8.16 19.97 -9.48
N CYS A 75 9.29 19.56 -8.88
CA CYS A 75 10.53 19.18 -9.59
C CYS A 75 10.36 18.05 -10.61
N CYS A 76 9.42 17.12 -10.40
CA CYS A 76 9.16 15.98 -11.29
C CYS A 76 7.76 16.00 -11.91
N ARG A 77 7.05 17.13 -11.83
CA ARG A 77 5.76 17.30 -12.48
C ARG A 77 5.96 17.49 -13.98
N SER A 78 5.25 16.71 -14.79
CA SER A 78 5.28 16.85 -16.25
C SER A 78 3.90 16.59 -16.83
N GLY A 79 3.46 17.45 -17.76
CA GLY A 79 2.15 17.33 -18.41
C GLY A 79 0.96 17.40 -17.44
N GLY A 80 1.12 18.06 -16.27
CA GLY A 80 0.11 18.12 -15.21
C GLY A 80 0.05 16.88 -14.31
N ASP A 81 0.78 15.81 -14.66
CA ASP A 81 0.85 14.58 -13.88
C ASP A 81 2.03 14.61 -12.90
N GLU A 82 1.76 14.09 -11.71
CA GLU A 82 2.78 13.87 -10.68
C GLU A 82 3.61 12.62 -10.97
N GLU A 83 4.82 12.56 -10.42
CA GLU A 83 5.75 11.45 -10.70
C GLU A 83 5.18 10.09 -10.31
N CYS A 84 4.47 9.98 -9.18
CA CYS A 84 3.82 8.71 -8.79
C CYS A 84 2.77 8.24 -9.82
N CYS A 85 1.97 9.16 -10.37
CA CYS A 85 0.98 8.85 -11.41
C CYS A 85 1.66 8.42 -12.71
N ARG A 86 2.68 9.17 -13.14
CA ARG A 86 3.46 8.84 -14.33
C ARG A 86 4.16 7.49 -14.19
N HIS A 87 4.79 7.23 -13.04
CA HIS A 87 5.46 5.97 -12.75
C HIS A 87 4.48 4.79 -12.76
N ALA A 88 3.28 4.95 -12.19
CA ALA A 88 2.24 3.94 -12.27
C ALA A 88 1.88 3.64 -13.73
N GLN A 89 1.69 4.68 -14.56
CA GLN A 89 1.35 4.53 -15.97
C GLN A 89 2.47 3.87 -16.80
N SER A 90 3.73 4.26 -16.58
CA SER A 90 4.86 3.76 -17.39
C SER A 90 5.36 2.38 -16.99
N HIS A 91 5.25 1.99 -15.71
CA HIS A 91 5.83 0.73 -15.21
C HIS A 91 4.80 -0.30 -14.73
N HIS A 92 3.59 0.13 -14.36
CA HIS A 92 2.63 -0.71 -13.65
C HIS A 92 1.22 -0.65 -14.25
N GLN A 93 1.12 -0.38 -15.56
CA GLN A 93 -0.15 -0.36 -16.31
C GLN A 93 -1.20 0.59 -15.71
N GLY A 94 -0.73 1.67 -15.10
CA GLY A 94 -1.55 2.69 -14.46
C GLY A 94 -1.92 2.41 -13.01
N ALA A 95 -1.66 1.23 -12.45
CA ALA A 95 -1.99 0.91 -11.06
C ALA A 95 -0.71 0.75 -10.22
N ALA A 96 -0.58 1.46 -9.10
CA ALA A 96 0.55 1.28 -8.20
C ALA A 96 0.25 1.69 -6.76
N ALA A 97 1.03 1.16 -5.82
CA ALA A 97 1.00 1.55 -4.42
C ALA A 97 2.37 2.12 -4.01
N PHE A 98 2.36 3.19 -3.21
CA PHE A 98 3.57 3.90 -2.79
C PHE A 98 3.55 4.18 -1.30
N ILE A 99 4.65 3.99 -0.58
CA ILE A 99 4.81 4.57 0.76
C ILE A 99 5.33 6.00 0.61
N ILE A 100 4.57 6.97 1.12
CA ILE A 100 5.04 8.35 1.25
C ILE A 100 5.82 8.47 2.56
N VAL A 101 7.15 8.49 2.46
CA VAL A 101 8.08 8.24 3.57
C VAL A 101 7.94 9.27 4.70
N ARG A 102 7.66 10.54 4.39
CA ARG A 102 7.47 11.53 5.46
C ARG A 102 6.07 11.52 6.07
N ARG A 103 5.12 10.81 5.47
CA ARG A 103 3.74 10.69 5.98
C ARG A 103 3.47 9.38 6.70
N THR A 104 4.31 8.37 6.44
CA THR A 104 4.11 6.98 6.87
C THR A 104 2.88 6.30 6.28
N GLU A 105 2.31 6.86 5.21
CA GLU A 105 1.05 6.39 4.62
C GLU A 105 1.26 5.81 3.22
N VAL A 106 0.47 4.80 2.89
CA VAL A 106 0.35 4.23 1.55
C VAL A 106 -0.59 5.10 0.71
N LEU A 107 -0.08 5.52 -0.44
CA LEU A 107 -0.83 6.13 -1.52
C LEU A 107 -1.12 5.07 -2.58
N LEU A 108 -2.40 4.87 -2.89
CA LEU A 108 -2.84 4.05 -4.02
C LEU A 108 -3.08 4.95 -5.22
N VAL A 109 -2.64 4.50 -6.39
CA VAL A 109 -2.74 5.23 -7.66
C VAL A 109 -3.40 4.33 -8.70
N LEU A 110 -4.36 4.88 -9.44
CA LEU A 110 -4.99 4.27 -10.62
C LEU A 110 -5.19 5.33 -11.71
N GLY A 111 -4.36 5.28 -12.75
CA GLY A 111 -4.29 6.25 -13.83
C GLY A 111 -3.84 7.62 -13.32
N ARG A 112 -4.75 8.59 -13.29
CA ARG A 112 -4.54 9.93 -12.70
C ARG A 112 -5.23 10.11 -11.35
N ARG A 113 -5.95 9.09 -10.87
CA ARG A 113 -6.65 9.11 -9.58
C ARG A 113 -5.79 8.47 -8.51
N HIS A 114 -5.98 8.91 -7.27
CA HIS A 114 -5.25 8.38 -6.14
C HIS A 114 -6.06 8.51 -4.85
N CYS A 115 -5.75 7.69 -3.85
CA CYS A 115 -6.32 7.81 -2.51
C CYS A 115 -5.35 7.31 -1.43
N TRP A 116 -5.62 7.67 -0.18
CA TRP A 116 -4.87 7.20 0.98
C TRP A 116 -5.46 5.89 1.48
N TRP A 117 -4.61 4.90 1.72
CA TRP A 117 -5.02 3.62 2.31
C TRP A 117 -4.75 3.58 3.83
N GLY A 118 -3.69 4.23 4.30
CA GLY A 118 -3.23 4.20 5.69
C GLY A 118 -1.79 3.68 5.80
N SER A 119 -1.33 3.40 7.02
CA SER A 119 0.05 2.94 7.26
C SER A 119 0.20 1.43 7.19
N LEU A 120 1.30 0.95 6.61
CA LEU A 120 1.76 -0.43 6.75
C LEU A 120 2.56 -0.66 8.04
N TYR A 121 2.96 0.41 8.72
CA TYR A 121 3.78 0.38 9.93
C TYR A 121 3.00 0.96 11.11
N LEU A 122 2.95 0.21 12.20
CA LEU A 122 2.20 0.57 13.40
C LEU A 122 3.15 0.61 14.61
N ASP A 123 2.77 1.38 15.62
CA ASP A 123 3.46 1.34 16.91
C ASP A 123 3.10 0.06 17.68
N GLN A 124 3.70 -0.12 18.86
CA GLN A 124 3.47 -1.28 19.72
C GLN A 124 2.01 -1.46 20.18
N HIS A 125 1.18 -0.43 20.07
CA HIS A 125 -0.23 -0.46 20.42
C HIS A 125 -1.13 -0.66 19.19
N GLY A 126 -0.56 -0.81 17.99
CA GLY A 126 -1.32 -0.94 16.75
C GLY A 126 -1.76 0.38 16.14
N GLU A 127 -1.24 1.51 16.60
CA GLU A 127 -1.63 2.85 16.15
C GLU A 127 -0.72 3.35 15.01
N GLU A 128 -1.29 4.17 14.12
CA GLU A 128 -0.52 4.91 13.12
C GLU A 128 0.20 6.10 13.77
N ASP A 129 1.36 6.50 13.22
CA ASP A 129 2.04 7.75 13.57
C ASP A 129 2.24 8.61 12.32
N ARG A 130 1.13 9.16 11.83
CA ARG A 130 1.09 9.95 10.60
C ARG A 130 2.02 11.14 10.69
N GLY A 131 2.93 11.23 9.74
CA GLY A 131 3.93 12.29 9.72
C GLY A 131 5.00 12.17 10.79
N LEU A 132 5.12 11.02 11.48
CA LEU A 132 6.03 10.80 12.61
C LEU A 132 5.88 11.86 13.73
N ARG A 133 4.67 12.37 13.93
CA ARG A 133 4.39 13.47 14.88
C ARG A 133 4.59 13.05 16.34
N ARG A 134 4.31 11.79 16.66
CA ARG A 134 4.45 11.24 18.01
C ARG A 134 5.87 10.72 18.28
N GLY A 135 6.66 10.50 17.22
CA GLY A 135 8.02 9.96 17.31
C GLY A 135 8.06 8.52 17.83
N ARG A 136 7.00 7.74 17.64
CA ARG A 136 6.94 6.35 18.13
C ARG A 136 7.72 5.42 17.20
N PRO A 137 8.45 4.43 17.72
CA PRO A 137 8.98 3.35 16.89
C PRO A 137 7.83 2.64 16.17
N LEU A 138 7.94 2.50 14.85
CA LEU A 138 6.95 1.81 14.03
C LEU A 138 7.55 0.55 13.42
N ASN A 139 6.78 -0.54 13.44
CA ASN A 139 7.14 -1.83 12.85
C ASN A 139 6.16 -2.22 11.76
N LEU A 140 6.66 -2.90 10.72
CA LEU A 140 5.84 -3.44 9.64
C LEU A 140 4.79 -4.37 10.24
N ALA A 141 3.52 -4.05 10.01
CA ALA A 141 2.39 -4.82 10.51
C ALA A 141 2.00 -5.91 9.48
N PRO A 142 2.23 -7.21 9.76
CA PRO A 142 1.96 -8.27 8.79
C PRO A 142 0.48 -8.34 8.37
N ASN A 143 -0.44 -7.99 9.28
CA ASN A 143 -1.88 -7.95 9.02
C ASN A 143 -2.21 -6.89 7.95
N ARG A 144 -1.71 -5.66 8.12
CA ARG A 144 -1.88 -4.55 7.15
C ARG A 144 -1.29 -4.91 5.79
N LEU A 145 -0.13 -5.56 5.75
CA LEU A 145 0.48 -6.00 4.49
C LEU A 145 -0.37 -7.07 3.80
N ARG A 146 -0.94 -8.02 4.54
CA ARG A 146 -1.87 -9.02 3.99
C ARG A 146 -3.16 -8.39 3.47
N GLU A 147 -3.73 -7.43 4.19
CA GLU A 147 -4.93 -6.69 3.77
C GLU A 147 -4.68 -5.94 2.46
N LEU A 148 -3.57 -5.20 2.37
CA LEU A 148 -3.19 -4.50 1.15
C LEU A 148 -2.91 -5.49 -0.01
N THR A 149 -2.28 -6.63 0.28
CA THR A 149 -2.02 -7.68 -0.71
C THR A 149 -3.33 -8.29 -1.23
N ALA A 150 -4.28 -8.58 -0.34
CA ALA A 150 -5.58 -9.10 -0.71
C ALA A 150 -6.37 -8.08 -1.56
N LEU A 151 -6.35 -6.79 -1.17
CA LEU A 151 -6.94 -5.71 -1.96
C LEU A 151 -6.36 -5.66 -3.39
N TRP A 152 -5.03 -5.78 -3.50
CA TRP A 152 -4.33 -5.78 -4.78
C TRP A 152 -4.71 -6.97 -5.64
N GLN A 153 -4.63 -8.19 -5.10
CA GLN A 153 -4.90 -9.43 -5.83
C GLN A 153 -6.37 -9.58 -6.25
N ALA A 154 -7.29 -8.99 -5.48
CA ALA A 154 -8.70 -8.93 -5.84
C ALA A 154 -9.03 -7.86 -6.89
N ASN A 155 -8.03 -7.14 -7.43
CA ASN A 155 -8.23 -5.96 -8.29
C ASN A 155 -9.15 -4.90 -7.66
N GLY A 156 -9.16 -4.82 -6.32
CA GLY A 156 -10.09 -3.98 -5.55
C GLY A 156 -9.73 -2.50 -5.50
N LEU A 157 -8.60 -2.08 -6.09
CA LEU A 157 -8.14 -0.68 -6.09
C LEU A 157 -9.21 0.28 -6.60
N ARG A 158 -9.87 -0.06 -7.72
CA ARG A 158 -10.87 0.84 -8.33
C ARG A 158 -12.02 1.13 -7.37
N GLU A 159 -12.58 0.09 -6.75
CA GLU A 159 -13.67 0.24 -5.78
C GLU A 159 -13.21 1.03 -4.56
N PHE A 160 -12.04 0.68 -4.01
CA PHE A 160 -11.49 1.38 -2.85
C PHE A 160 -11.27 2.88 -3.12
N LEU A 161 -10.77 3.26 -4.31
CA LEU A 161 -10.63 4.66 -4.71
C LEU A 161 -11.97 5.39 -4.80
N LEU A 162 -13.03 4.72 -5.24
CA LEU A 162 -14.37 5.30 -5.35
C LEU A 162 -15.00 5.51 -3.96
N SER A 163 -14.81 4.56 -3.04
CA SER A 163 -15.32 4.67 -1.67
C SER A 163 -14.49 5.60 -0.79
N ASN A 164 -13.21 5.83 -1.13
CA ASN A 164 -12.29 6.66 -0.36
C ASN A 164 -11.70 7.77 -1.26
N PRO A 165 -12.52 8.68 -1.79
CA PRO A 165 -12.01 9.77 -2.62
C PRO A 165 -11.01 10.60 -1.81
N PRO A 166 -9.92 11.06 -2.43
CA PRO A 166 -8.98 11.89 -1.72
C PRO A 166 -9.68 13.20 -1.36
N HIS A 167 -9.44 13.68 -0.14
CA HIS A 167 -10.03 14.94 0.32
C HIS A 167 -9.63 16.15 -0.56
N PHE A 168 -8.58 15.98 -1.38
CA PHE A 168 -8.15 16.93 -2.40
C PHE A 168 -7.66 16.20 -3.66
N PRO A 169 -7.93 16.72 -4.86
CA PRO A 169 -7.62 16.05 -6.13
C PRO A 169 -6.13 16.06 -6.51
N HIS A 170 -5.28 16.84 -5.82
CA HIS A 170 -3.85 16.96 -6.11
C HIS A 170 -3.00 16.64 -4.88
N LEU A 171 -1.96 15.81 -5.06
CA LEU A 171 -1.03 15.50 -3.95
C LEU A 171 -0.15 16.72 -3.62
N MET A 172 -0.08 17.76 -4.46
CA MET A 172 0.63 19.00 -4.10
C MET A 172 0.09 19.68 -2.84
N LEU A 173 -1.18 19.49 -2.50
CA LEU A 173 -1.75 20.01 -1.26
C LEU A 173 -1.25 19.24 -0.03
N LEU A 174 -0.49 18.15 -0.21
CA LEU A 174 0.24 17.51 0.88
C LEU A 174 1.33 18.39 1.49
N ARG A 175 1.80 19.41 0.76
CA ARG A 175 2.75 20.43 1.27
C ARG A 175 2.14 21.28 2.40
N GLN A 176 0.82 21.47 2.41
CA GLN A 176 0.15 22.44 3.29
C GLN A 176 -0.14 21.92 4.72
N ARG A 177 0.10 20.64 5.03
CA ARG A 177 -0.08 20.10 6.41
C ARG A 177 1.21 19.90 7.21
N GLN A 178 2.36 20.33 6.69
CA GLN A 178 3.53 20.61 7.51
C GLN A 178 3.48 22.08 7.95
N GLN A 179 2.48 22.43 8.77
CA GLN A 179 2.60 23.64 9.58
C GLN A 179 3.61 23.34 10.70
N PRO A 180 4.66 24.16 10.84
CA PRO A 180 5.47 24.12 12.05
C PRO A 180 4.59 24.64 13.20
N PHE A 181 4.60 23.92 14.31
CA PHE A 181 4.45 24.54 15.62
C PHE A 181 5.81 24.41 16.31
#